data_AF-A0A1H3FK08-F1
#
_entry.id   AF-A0A1H3FK08-F1
#
_cell.length_a   1.000
_cell.length_b   1.000
_cell.length_c   1.000
_cell.angle_alpha   90.00
_cell.angle_beta   90.00
_cell.angle_gamma   90.00
#
_symmetry.space_group_name_H-M   'P 1'
#
loop_
_entity.id
_entity.type
_entity.pdbx_description
1 polymer ?
#
loop_
_entity_poly.entity_id
_entity_poly.type
_entity_poly.pdbx_seq_one_letter_code
_entity_poly.pdbx_strand_id
1 'polypeptide(L)'
;MTMITPNAIDDALNACVYARDERKAPDAHRRSKFLVGWEDATQHQKIYTDEALERLTWKNLGYRLGQHFGAQTAAEIDAVFDYLTEVWNRTATA
;
A
#
# COMPACT_ATOMS: atom_id res chain seq x y z
N MET A 1 0.51 -13.16 15.27
CA MET A 1 0.88 -12.39 14.08
C MET A 1 0.04 -12.92 12.94
N THR A 2 -0.81 -12.10 12.34
CA THR A 2 -1.71 -12.55 11.26
C THR A 2 -0.94 -12.54 9.96
N MET A 3 -0.78 -13.70 9.34
CA MET A 3 -0.10 -13.82 8.05
C MET A 3 -0.93 -13.10 6.97
N ILE A 4 -0.36 -12.07 6.34
CA ILE A 4 -1.00 -11.39 5.21
C ILE A 4 -0.87 -12.29 3.98
N THR A 5 -2.00 -12.71 3.42
CA THR A 5 -2.06 -13.59 2.25
C THR A 5 -2.31 -12.78 0.97
N PRO A 6 -1.93 -13.28 -0.22
CA PRO A 6 -2.24 -12.63 -1.50
C PRO A 6 -3.70 -12.22 -1.64
N ASN A 7 -4.64 -13.12 -1.32
CA ASN A 7 -6.08 -12.82 -1.39
C ASN A 7 -6.47 -11.66 -0.47
N ALA A 8 -5.93 -11.62 0.76
CA ALA A 8 -6.20 -10.52 1.66
C ALA A 8 -5.66 -9.19 1.11
N ILE A 9 -4.49 -9.20 0.46
CA ILE A 9 -3.92 -8.01 -0.18
C ILE A 9 -4.81 -7.55 -1.34
N ASP A 10 -5.29 -8.48 -2.17
CA ASP A 10 -6.21 -8.17 -3.28
C ASP A 10 -7.52 -7.57 -2.75
N ASP A 11 -8.12 -8.17 -1.72
CA ASP A 11 -9.34 -7.67 -1.10
C ASP A 11 -9.15 -6.24 -0.57
N ALA A 12 -8.03 -5.98 0.12
CA ALA A 12 -7.71 -4.67 0.67
C ALA A 12 -7.41 -3.63 -0.43
N LEU A 13 -6.73 -4.03 -1.52
CA LEU A 13 -6.50 -3.17 -2.68
C LEU A 13 -7.82 -2.82 -3.38
N ASN A 14 -8.69 -3.80 -3.59
CA ASN A 14 -9.99 -3.61 -4.25
C ASN A 14 -10.96 -2.76 -3.41
N ALA A 15 -10.82 -2.80 -2.08
CA ALA A 15 -11.59 -1.95 -1.17
C ALA A 15 -11.11 -0.48 -1.15
N CYS A 16 -9.95 -0.15 -1.75
CA CYS A 16 -9.46 1.21 -1.80
C CYS A 16 -10.34 2.08 -2.72
N VAL A 17 -11.03 3.06 -2.14
CA VAL A 17 -11.76 4.08 -2.90
C VAL A 17 -10.83 5.24 -3.23
N TYR A 18 -10.58 5.49 -4.52
CA TYR A 18 -9.76 6.59 -5.02
C TYR A 18 -10.33 7.12 -6.34
N ALA A 19 -10.11 8.41 -6.61
CA ALA A 19 -10.54 9.06 -7.84
C ALA A 19 -9.57 8.81 -8.99
N ARG A 20 -8.26 8.73 -8.70
CA ARG A 20 -7.20 8.55 -9.70
C ARG A 20 -6.11 7.63 -9.19
N ASP A 21 -5.68 6.68 -10.02
CA ASP A 21 -4.45 5.92 -9.77
C ASP A 21 -3.25 6.68 -10.33
N GLU A 22 -2.34 7.09 -9.45
CA GLU A 22 -1.12 7.82 -9.78
C GLU A 22 0.14 7.04 -9.39
N ARG A 23 0.00 5.72 -9.15
CA ARG A 23 1.15 4.84 -8.90
C ARG A 23 2.05 4.82 -10.14
N LYS A 24 3.29 5.30 -9.95
CA LYS A 24 4.36 5.16 -10.95
C LYS A 24 4.95 3.75 -10.89
N ALA A 25 5.76 3.41 -11.90
CA ALA A 25 6.52 2.17 -11.92
C ALA A 25 7.23 1.92 -10.58
N PRO A 26 7.14 0.69 -10.04
CA PRO A 26 7.73 0.34 -8.76
C PRO A 26 9.25 0.34 -8.87
N ASP A 27 9.89 0.93 -7.85
CA ASP A 27 11.34 1.01 -7.68
C ASP A 27 11.66 1.06 -6.17
N ALA A 28 12.95 1.09 -5.83
CA ALA A 28 13.38 1.19 -4.43
C ALA A 28 12.84 2.45 -3.72
N HIS A 29 12.67 3.56 -4.46
CA HIS A 29 12.08 4.77 -3.90
C HIS A 29 10.59 4.60 -3.58
N ARG A 30 9.82 3.91 -4.45
CA ARG A 30 8.41 3.59 -4.21
C ARG A 30 8.23 2.61 -3.06
N ARG A 31 9.13 1.63 -2.92
CA ARG A 31 9.17 0.73 -1.76
C ARG A 31 9.31 1.52 -0.46
N SER A 32 10.29 2.43 -0.39
CA SER A 32 10.48 3.30 0.78
C SER A 32 9.23 4.17 1.05
N LYS A 33 8.60 4.73 0.01
CA LYS A 33 7.35 5.50 0.20
C LYS A 33 6.19 4.66 0.70
N PHE A 34 6.07 3.42 0.24
CA PHE A 34 5.07 2.48 0.72
C PHE A 34 5.24 2.19 2.22
N LEU A 35 6.46 1.86 2.64
CA LEU A 35 6.80 1.64 4.05
C LEU A 35 6.46 2.87 4.91
N VAL A 36 6.89 4.07 4.50
CA VAL A 36 6.57 5.31 5.21
C VAL A 36 5.06 5.53 5.34
N GLY A 37 4.28 5.18 4.31
CA GLY A 37 2.82 5.24 4.37
C GLY A 37 2.29 4.32 5.46
N TRP A 38 2.74 3.07 5.50
CA TRP A 38 2.34 2.08 6.49
C TRP A 38 2.67 2.50 7.92
N GLU A 39 3.88 3.01 8.13
CA GLU A 39 4.34 3.53 9.42
C GLU A 39 3.55 4.77 9.84
N ASP A 40 3.21 5.65 8.88
CA ASP A 40 2.38 6.82 9.13
C ASP A 40 1.00 6.41 9.69
N ALA A 41 0.42 5.30 9.23
CA ALA A 41 -0.85 4.77 9.72
C ALA A 41 -0.75 4.06 11.08
N THR A 42 0.36 3.37 11.34
CA THR A 42 0.45 2.40 12.45
C THR A 42 1.29 2.90 13.63
N GLN A 43 2.42 3.54 13.35
CA GLN A 43 3.37 4.01 14.36
C GLN A 43 3.18 5.50 14.67
N HIS A 44 3.02 6.32 13.62
CA HIS A 44 2.91 7.77 13.79
C HIS A 44 1.48 8.26 13.98
N GLN A 45 0.48 7.39 13.77
CA GLN A 45 -0.95 7.70 13.89
C GLN A 45 -1.33 8.99 13.15
N LYS A 46 -0.70 9.25 12.00
CA LYS A 46 -1.02 10.40 11.17
C LYS A 46 -2.40 10.20 10.58
N ILE A 47 -3.11 11.31 10.39
CA ILE A 47 -4.40 11.34 9.73
C ILE A 47 -4.18 11.98 8.37
N TYR A 48 -4.30 11.19 7.30
CA TYR A 48 -4.32 11.73 5.95
C TYR A 48 -5.72 12.30 5.68
N THR A 49 -5.78 13.44 5.00
CA THR A 49 -7.06 14.03 4.57
C THR A 49 -7.69 13.22 3.46
N ASP A 50 -9.02 13.30 3.33
CA ASP A 50 -9.74 12.64 2.24
C ASP A 50 -9.20 13.08 0.88
N GLU A 51 -8.93 14.37 0.69
CA GLU A 51 -8.30 14.93 -0.52
C GLU A 51 -6.94 14.30 -0.82
N ALA A 52 -6.11 14.06 0.20
CA ALA A 52 -4.84 13.38 0.01
C ALA A 52 -5.04 11.93 -0.46
N LEU A 53 -6.10 11.29 0.03
CA LEU A 53 -6.45 9.89 -0.24
C LEU A 53 -7.21 9.68 -1.55
N GLU A 54 -7.75 10.73 -2.19
CA GLU A 54 -8.35 10.66 -3.53
C GLU A 54 -7.37 10.14 -4.60
N ARG A 55 -6.07 10.28 -4.37
CA ARG A 55 -5.01 9.78 -5.25
C ARG A 55 -4.44 8.48 -4.71
N LEU A 56 -4.46 7.42 -5.52
CA LEU A 56 -3.73 6.21 -5.20
C LEU A 56 -2.26 6.38 -5.60
N THR A 57 -1.41 6.68 -4.62
CA THR A 57 0.05 6.64 -4.75
C THR A 57 0.60 5.48 -3.92
N TRP A 58 1.85 5.06 -4.14
CA TRP A 58 2.46 4.02 -3.30
C TRP A 58 2.47 4.37 -1.80
N LYS A 59 2.66 5.66 -1.45
CA LYS A 59 2.58 6.12 -0.05
C LYS A 59 1.16 5.97 0.51
N ASN A 60 0.15 6.40 -0.26
CA ASN A 60 -1.24 6.36 0.18
C ASN A 60 -1.77 4.93 0.25
N LEU A 61 -1.32 4.05 -0.65
CA LEU A 61 -1.63 2.62 -0.59
C LEU A 61 -1.02 1.99 0.66
N GLY A 62 0.26 2.25 0.94
CA GLY A 62 0.90 1.79 2.19
C GLY A 62 0.16 2.28 3.44
N TYR A 63 -0.27 3.54 3.46
CA TYR A 63 -1.09 4.09 4.54
C TYR A 63 -2.41 3.35 4.72
N ARG A 64 -3.18 3.14 3.64
CA ARG A 64 -4.47 2.44 3.69
C ARG A 64 -4.30 0.99 4.16
N LEU A 65 -3.30 0.29 3.66
CA LEU A 65 -3.02 -1.08 4.07
C LEU A 65 -2.52 -1.16 5.51
N GLY A 66 -1.75 -0.18 5.98
CA GLY A 66 -1.38 -0.06 7.38
C GLY A 66 -2.58 0.17 8.30
N GLN A 67 -3.57 0.97 7.88
CA GLN A 67 -4.84 1.10 8.61
C GLN A 67 -5.63 -0.22 8.65
N HIS A 68 -5.59 -0.99 7.57
CA HIS A 68 -6.36 -2.23 7.44
C HIS A 68 -5.73 -3.41 8.19
N PHE A 69 -4.43 -3.64 8.02
CA PHE A 69 -3.70 -4.79 8.57
C PHE A 69 -2.98 -4.49 9.90
N GLY A 70 -2.92 -3.23 10.31
CA GLY A 70 -2.23 -2.82 11.52
C GLY A 70 -0.71 -2.91 11.43
N ALA A 71 -0.05 -2.85 12.59
CA ALA A 71 1.39 -2.95 12.69
C ALA A 71 1.90 -4.33 12.25
N GLN A 72 2.92 -4.34 11.41
CA GLN A 72 3.57 -5.53 10.87
C GLN A 72 5.09 -5.35 10.90
N THR A 73 5.85 -6.43 10.73
CA THR A 73 7.31 -6.32 10.59
C THR A 73 7.67 -5.72 9.24
N ALA A 74 8.85 -5.10 9.15
CA ALA A 74 9.35 -4.56 7.87
C ALA A 74 9.41 -5.62 6.76
N ALA A 75 9.77 -6.86 7.10
CA ALA A 75 9.82 -7.97 6.15
C ALA A 75 8.44 -8.35 5.59
N GLU A 76 7.39 -8.32 6.43
CA GLU A 76 6.02 -8.58 6.00
C GLU A 76 5.50 -7.43 5.11
N ILE A 77 5.78 -6.18 5.47
CA ILE A 77 5.41 -5.00 4.67
C ILE A 77 6.11 -5.06 3.30
N ASP A 78 7.40 -5.43 3.28
CA ASP A 78 8.16 -5.62 2.05
C ASP A 78 7.55 -6.73 1.17
N ALA A 79 7.16 -7.87 1.76
CA ALA A 79 6.51 -8.95 1.02
C ALA A 79 5.16 -8.50 0.40
N VAL A 80 4.39 -7.66 1.10
CA VAL A 80 3.17 -7.06 0.55
C VAL A 80 3.49 -6.14 -0.64
N PHE A 81 4.54 -5.32 -0.53
CA PHE A 81 4.97 -4.45 -1.62
C PHE A 81 5.41 -5.25 -2.85
N ASP A 82 6.15 -6.34 -2.66
CA ASP A 82 6.63 -7.21 -3.74
C ASP A 82 5.44 -7.83 -4.49
N TYR A 83 4.45 -8.35 -3.77
CA TYR A 83 3.22 -8.86 -4.37
C TYR A 83 2.45 -7.78 -5.16
N LEU A 84 2.26 -6.60 -4.59
CA LEU A 84 1.57 -5.49 -5.26
C LEU A 84 2.32 -5.00 -6.51
N THR A 85 3.65 -5.08 -6.51
CA THR A 85 4.50 -4.77 -7.67
C THR A 85 4.26 -5.78 -8.79
N GLU A 86 4.16 -7.07 -8.48
CA GLU A 86 3.80 -8.09 -9.48
C GLU A 86 2.41 -7.84 -10.07
N VAL A 87 1.40 -7.55 -9.22
CA VAL A 87 0.04 -7.20 -9.67
C VAL A 87 0.05 -5.98 -10.59
N TRP A 88 0.79 -4.93 -10.21
CA TRP A 88 0.90 -3.70 -11.00
C TRP A 88 1.56 -3.97 -12.36
N ASN A 89 2.65 -4.74 -12.40
CA ASN A 89 3.35 -5.08 -13.64
C ASN A 89 2.47 -5.88 -14.62
N ARG A 90 1.63 -6.79 -14.12
CA ARG A 90 0.65 -7.52 -14.94
C ARG A 90 -0.42 -6.62 -15.54
N THR A 91 -0.82 -5.57 -14.82
CA THR A 91 -1.87 -4.64 -15.26
C THR A 91 -1.33 -3.55 -16.19
N ALA A 92 -0.07 -3.14 -16.01
CA ALA A 92 0.59 -2.13 -16.85
C ALA A 92 1.01 -2.66 -18.24
N THR A 93 0.95 -3.98 -18.45
CA THR A 93 1.33 -4.66 -19.70
C THR A 93 0.14 -5.25 -20.46
N ALA A 94 -1.08 -5.10 -19.93
CA ALA A 94 -2.35 -5.47 -20.55
C ALA A 94 -2.99 -4.26 -21.25
#